data_AF-A0A6A5K5E1-F1
#
_entry.id   AF-A0A6A5K5E1-F1
#
_cell.length_a   1.000
_cell.length_b   1.000
_cell.length_c   1.000
_cell.angle_alpha   90.00
_cell.angle_beta   90.00
_cell.angle_gamma   90.00
#
_symmetry.space_group_name_H-M   'P 1'
#
loop_
_entity.id
_entity.type
_entity.pdbx_description
1 polymer ?
#
loop_
_entity_poly.entity_id
_entity_poly.type
_entity_poly.pdbx_seq_one_letter_code
_entity_poly.pdbx_strand_id
1 'polypeptide(L)'
;ATEDALKWQPVLDWDTNTCYQTSAIDSSGHTNPGLAPDWDLSECRSRARLENCNTYARQRCNHGWCVYMYGYYSEMDWSPFSEHRHDWEHAMVW
;
A
#
# COMPACT_ATOMS: atom_id res chain seq x y z
N ALA A 1 1.04 11.78 10.35
CA ALA A 1 0.12 12.30 9.31
C ALA A 1 -0.53 13.59 9.80
N THR A 2 -1.03 14.46 8.91
CA THR A 2 -1.87 15.61 9.31
C THR A 2 -3.26 15.14 9.73
N GLU A 3 -4.03 15.98 10.43
CA GLU A 3 -5.41 15.64 10.85
C GLU A 3 -6.30 15.31 9.65
N ASP A 4 -6.25 16.13 8.59
CA ASP A 4 -7.02 15.87 7.37
C ASP A 4 -6.60 14.57 6.66
N ALA A 5 -5.30 14.27 6.63
CA ALA A 5 -4.83 13.02 6.04
C ALA A 5 -5.30 11.78 6.82
N LEU A 6 -5.60 11.91 8.12
CA LEU A 6 -6.22 10.83 8.89
C LEU A 6 -7.73 10.80 8.64
N LYS A 7 -8.37 11.96 8.58
CA LYS A 7 -9.82 12.10 8.36
C LYS A 7 -10.29 11.56 7.01
N TRP A 8 -9.51 11.78 5.96
CA TRP A 8 -9.87 11.42 4.59
C TRP A 8 -9.25 10.10 4.12
N GLN A 9 -8.61 9.35 5.02
CA GLN A 9 -8.00 8.07 4.67
C GLN A 9 -9.10 7.08 4.24
N PRO A 10 -8.98 6.46 3.04
CA PRO A 10 -9.91 5.45 2.60
C PRO A 10 -9.85 4.20 3.49
N VAL A 11 -11.01 3.59 3.71
CA VAL A 11 -11.08 2.19 4.15
C VAL A 11 -10.87 1.32 2.94
N LEU A 12 -9.95 0.36 3.03
CA LEU A 12 -9.70 -0.60 1.96
C LEU A 12 -10.39 -1.92 2.27
N ASP A 13 -10.95 -2.52 1.23
CA ASP A 13 -11.41 -3.91 1.25
C ASP A 13 -10.32 -4.77 0.61
N TRP A 14 -9.77 -5.70 1.37
CA TRP A 14 -8.88 -6.72 0.83
C TRP A 14 -9.71 -7.98 0.59
N ASP A 15 -9.95 -8.28 -0.67
CA ASP A 15 -10.40 -9.61 -1.04
C ASP A 15 -9.30 -10.65 -0.74
N THR A 16 -9.53 -11.91 -1.11
CA THR A 16 -8.61 -13.00 -0.77
C THR A 16 -7.53 -13.24 -1.82
N ASN A 17 -7.41 -12.42 -2.86
CA ASN A 17 -6.57 -12.72 -4.04
C ASN A 17 -5.37 -11.77 -4.24
N THR A 18 -5.14 -10.82 -3.33
CA THR A 18 -3.97 -9.93 -3.34
C THR A 18 -3.18 -10.01 -2.04
N CYS A 19 -1.95 -9.50 -2.03
CA CYS A 19 -1.16 -9.38 -0.81
C CYS A 19 -1.71 -8.30 0.14
N TYR A 20 -1.49 -8.48 1.46
CA TYR A 20 -1.69 -7.36 2.38
C TYR A 20 -0.62 -6.30 2.14
N GLN A 21 -1.02 -5.05 2.34
CA GLN A 21 -0.11 -3.92 2.19
C GLN A 21 0.84 -3.85 3.38
N THR A 22 2.09 -3.47 3.14
CA THR A 22 3.15 -3.40 4.15
C THR A 22 4.04 -2.17 3.94
N SER A 23 5.00 -1.97 4.82
CA SER A 23 6.02 -0.93 4.68
C SER A 23 6.97 -1.25 3.53
N ALA A 24 7.08 -0.34 2.57
CA ALA A 24 8.05 -0.36 1.48
C ALA A 24 9.44 0.10 1.90
N ILE A 25 9.54 0.86 2.99
CA ILE A 25 10.78 1.47 3.49
C ILE A 25 10.71 1.64 5.01
N ASP A 26 11.82 1.39 5.70
CA ASP A 26 11.96 1.61 7.14
C ASP A 26 12.48 3.02 7.48
N SER A 27 12.54 3.35 8.77
CA SER A 27 13.03 4.65 9.24
C SER A 27 14.54 4.88 9.01
N SER A 28 15.29 3.81 8.74
CA SER A 28 16.72 3.85 8.41
C SER A 28 16.98 3.97 6.91
N GLY A 29 15.93 3.92 6.09
CA GLY A 29 15.99 4.02 4.64
C GLY A 29 16.19 2.68 3.92
N HIS A 30 16.12 1.54 4.61
CA HIS A 30 16.15 0.24 3.95
C HIS A 30 14.82 -0.02 3.25
N THR A 31 14.88 -0.42 1.98
CA THR A 31 13.71 -0.74 1.18
C THR A 31 13.32 -2.20 1.33
N ASN A 32 12.02 -2.48 1.27
CA ASN A 32 11.50 -3.84 1.28
C ASN A 32 11.95 -4.56 -0.01
N PRO A 33 12.59 -5.75 0.08
CA PRO A 33 13.07 -6.51 -1.07
C PRO A 33 11.94 -7.13 -1.91
N GLY A 34 10.69 -7.06 -1.44
CA GLY A 34 9.52 -7.65 -2.07
C GLY A 34 9.57 -9.18 -2.10
N LEU A 35 8.57 -9.77 -2.73
CA LEU A 35 8.48 -11.21 -2.93
C LEU A 35 8.52 -11.53 -4.43
N ALA A 36 9.01 -12.73 -4.77
CA ALA A 36 8.84 -13.21 -6.13
C ALA A 36 7.34 -13.49 -6.35
N PRO A 37 6.77 -13.16 -7.52
CA PRO A 37 5.36 -13.44 -7.78
C PRO A 37 5.05 -14.92 -7.63
N ASP A 38 4.04 -15.22 -6.83
CA ASP A 38 3.55 -16.57 -6.56
C ASP A 38 2.03 -16.56 -6.47
N TRP A 39 1.40 -17.66 -6.89
CA TRP A 39 -0.02 -17.89 -6.73
C TRP A 39 -0.36 -18.18 -5.26
N ASP A 40 0.60 -18.67 -4.47
CA ASP A 40 0.45 -18.83 -3.03
C ASP A 40 0.69 -17.49 -2.31
N LEU A 41 -0.41 -16.88 -1.86
CA LEU A 41 -0.38 -15.60 -1.15
C LEU A 41 -0.15 -15.75 0.36
N SER A 42 0.04 -16.95 0.89
CA SER A 42 0.08 -17.20 2.34
C SER A 42 1.18 -16.40 3.06
N GLU A 43 2.34 -16.20 2.42
CA GLU A 43 3.44 -15.43 2.97
C GLU A 43 3.07 -13.95 3.13
N CYS A 44 2.58 -13.32 2.06
CA CYS A 44 2.22 -11.90 2.04
C CYS A 44 0.84 -11.61 2.66
N ARG A 45 0.08 -12.66 3.01
CA ARG A 45 -1.17 -12.58 3.78
C ARG A 45 -1.02 -13.11 5.21
N SER A 46 0.20 -13.28 5.69
CA SER A 46 0.46 -13.67 7.07
C SER A 46 -0.12 -12.65 8.05
N ARG A 47 -0.49 -13.10 9.25
CA ARG A 47 -1.01 -12.23 10.32
C ARG A 47 -0.06 -11.07 10.66
N ALA A 48 1.25 -11.33 10.59
CA ALA A 48 2.26 -10.30 10.81
C ALA A 48 2.18 -9.16 9.79
N ARG A 49 1.81 -9.44 8.53
CA ARG A 49 1.57 -8.39 7.52
C ARG A 49 0.35 -7.56 7.88
N LEU A 50 -0.76 -8.21 8.26
CA LEU A 50 -1.99 -7.52 8.66
C LEU A 50 -1.80 -6.61 9.88
N GLU A 51 -1.07 -7.09 10.89
CA GLU A 51 -0.81 -6.32 12.12
C GLU A 51 0.18 -5.16 11.91
N ASN A 52 0.96 -5.19 10.81
CA ASN A 52 1.95 -4.17 10.47
C ASN A 52 1.66 -3.51 9.11
N CYS A 53 0.38 -3.45 8.71
CA CYS A 53 -0.02 -2.73 7.51
C CYS A 53 0.39 -1.26 7.60
N ASN A 54 0.80 -0.70 6.46
CA ASN A 54 1.24 0.69 6.38
C ASN A 54 0.55 1.43 5.23
N THR A 55 0.25 2.71 5.47
CA THR A 55 -0.28 3.62 4.45
C THR A 55 0.60 4.86 4.37
N TYR A 56 1.01 5.21 3.17
CA TYR A 56 1.71 6.45 2.88
C TYR A 56 0.70 7.54 2.55
N ALA A 57 0.96 8.78 2.95
CA ALA A 57 0.09 9.91 2.62
C ALA A 57 0.93 11.10 2.14
N ARG A 58 0.48 11.74 1.05
CA ARG A 58 1.05 12.99 0.55
C ARG A 58 -0.09 13.94 0.18
N GLN A 59 0.03 15.19 0.61
CA GLN A 59 -0.95 16.23 0.32
C GLN A 59 -0.36 17.29 -0.60
N ARG A 60 -1.19 17.85 -1.49
CA ARG A 60 -0.88 19.10 -2.20
C ARG A 60 -2.12 19.96 -2.32
N CYS A 61 -2.01 21.24 -1.96
CA CYS A 61 -3.07 22.22 -2.17
C CYS A 61 -2.72 23.18 -3.30
N ASN A 62 -3.72 23.52 -4.13
CA ASN A 62 -3.57 24.47 -5.21
C ASN A 62 -4.92 25.16 -5.49
N HIS A 63 -4.94 26.49 -5.59
CA HIS A 63 -6.14 27.28 -5.89
C HIS A 63 -7.37 26.97 -5.00
N GLY A 64 -7.15 26.76 -3.69
CA GLY A 64 -8.23 26.52 -2.73
C GLY A 64 -8.71 25.06 -2.62
N TRP A 65 -8.17 24.15 -3.42
CA TRP A 65 -8.43 22.70 -3.34
C TRP A 65 -7.21 21.97 -2.81
N CYS A 66 -7.42 20.88 -2.07
CA CYS A 66 -6.36 20.03 -1.55
C CYS A 66 -6.61 18.60 -1.98
N VAL A 67 -5.61 17.98 -2.63
CA VAL A 67 -5.62 16.55 -2.93
C VAL A 67 -4.80 15.83 -1.86
N TYR A 68 -5.37 14.76 -1.32
CA TYR A 68 -4.73 13.81 -0.41
C TYR A 68 -4.53 12.50 -1.19
N MET A 69 -3.28 12.17 -1.49
CA MET A 69 -2.89 10.93 -2.13
C MET A 69 -2.46 9.93 -1.05
N TYR A 70 -3.09 8.77 -1.03
CA TYR A 70 -2.74 7.64 -0.18
C TYR A 70 -2.03 6.61 -1.05
N GLY A 71 -0.83 6.20 -0.63
CA GLY A 71 -0.02 5.20 -1.30
C GLY A 71 0.02 3.91 -0.49
N TYR A 72 -0.05 2.80 -1.20
CA TYR A 72 -0.10 1.47 -0.63
C TYR A 72 0.90 0.58 -1.35
N TYR A 73 1.70 -0.16 -0.57
CA TYR A 73 2.72 -1.04 -1.11
C TYR A 73 2.42 -2.49 -0.78
N SER A 74 2.45 -3.34 -1.79
CA SER A 74 2.39 -4.80 -1.67
C SER A 74 3.72 -5.40 -2.15
N GLU A 75 4.15 -6.50 -1.54
CA GLU A 75 5.48 -7.08 -1.83
C GLU A 75 5.58 -7.72 -3.22
N MET A 76 4.43 -8.09 -3.79
CA MET A 76 4.25 -8.58 -5.16
C MET A 76 2.81 -8.34 -5.61
N ASP A 77 2.61 -8.39 -6.92
CA ASP A 77 1.31 -8.58 -7.57
C ASP A 77 1.35 -9.86 -8.40
N TRP A 78 0.27 -10.64 -8.31
CA TRP A 78 0.11 -11.88 -9.05
C TRP A 78 -1.21 -11.86 -9.79
N SER A 79 -1.13 -12.03 -11.11
CA SER A 79 -2.26 -12.34 -11.97
C SER A 79 -1.81 -13.38 -13.00
N PRO A 80 -2.71 -14.25 -13.51
CA PRO A 80 -2.36 -15.29 -14.49
C PRO A 80 -1.70 -14.79 -15.79
N PHE A 81 -1.79 -13.49 -16.08
CA PHE A 81 -1.32 -12.89 -17.34
C PHE A 81 -0.32 -11.74 -17.14
N SER A 82 -0.09 -11.31 -15.91
CA SER A 82 0.81 -10.20 -15.60
C SER A 82 1.15 -10.22 -14.12
N GLU A 83 2.42 -10.45 -13.82
CA GLU A 83 2.91 -10.63 -12.47
C GLU A 83 4.21 -9.86 -12.26
N HIS A 84 4.40 -9.30 -11.08
CA HIS A 84 5.61 -8.55 -10.78
C HIS A 84 5.94 -8.50 -9.29
N ARG A 85 7.24 -8.51 -9.02
CA ARG A 85 7.77 -8.16 -7.70
C ARG A 85 7.48 -6.69 -7.46
N HIS A 86 7.01 -6.38 -6.26
CA HIS A 86 6.54 -5.06 -5.83
C HIS A 86 5.26 -4.62 -6.54
N ASP A 87 4.42 -3.95 -5.77
CA ASP A 87 3.25 -3.27 -6.30
C ASP A 87 2.98 -2.01 -5.48
N TRP A 88 2.57 -0.94 -6.18
CA TRP A 88 2.34 0.39 -5.62
C TRP A 88 1.06 0.98 -6.16
N GLU A 89 0.05 1.00 -5.31
CA GLU A 89 -1.27 1.51 -5.65
C GLU A 89 -1.58 2.82 -4.94
N HIS A 90 -2.42 3.64 -5.56
CA HIS A 90 -2.73 4.98 -5.05
C HIS A 90 -4.22 5.31 -5.13
N ALA A 91 -4.75 5.87 -4.04
CA ALA A 91 -6.09 6.48 -3.99
C ALA A 91 -5.95 7.98 -3.73
N MET A 92 -6.75 8.81 -4.40
CA MET A 92 -6.71 10.27 -4.25
C MET A 92 -8.08 10.80 -3.86
N VAL A 93 -8.11 11.67 -2.84
CA VAL A 93 -9.32 12.36 -2.35
C VAL A 93 -9.11 13.87 -2.51
N TRP A 94 -10.08 14.60 -3.06
CA TRP A 94 -9.98 16.04 -3.34
C TRP A 94 -11.28 16.80 -3.04
#